data_AF-A0AAU3CNW8-F1
#
_entry.id   AF-A0AAU3CNW8-F1
#
_cell.length_a   1.000
_cell.length_b   1.000
_cell.length_c   1.000
_cell.angle_alpha   90.00
_cell.angle_beta   90.00
_cell.angle_gamma   90.00
#
_symmetry.space_group_name_H-M   'P 1'
#
loop_
_entity.id
_entity.type
_entity.pdbx_description
1 polymer ?
#
loop_
_entity_poly.entity_id
_entity_poly.type
_entity_poly.pdbx_seq_one_letter_code
_entity_poly.pdbx_strand_id
1 'polypeptide(L)'
;MPSDDVRVVLAVPTSWNWYFEPGKKCSIAWYAERALRIADHFHPGQGVDVFLYGEPKEPEESGQPDRSDAGTEVIRTRLERSSLSEWIGDWAVRPNMGRGLFEDHGPASKVEERLGVGDTPWYGRPLPAVRAVGEWNAGYEGPTLVIFWLDRMTQAEEMARFIGRYDASRTFWQFFGDPDDVHYSFWTRQGLHQGKVLPQLRFHFGLRWSRRAVLRGFSRWMKNV
;
A
#
# COMPACT_ATOMS: atom_id res chain seq x y z
N MET A 1 -11.92 21.16 18.12
CA MET A 1 -11.34 19.80 18.09
C MET A 1 -9.85 19.98 18.25
N PRO A 2 -9.15 19.18 19.06
CA PRO A 2 -7.70 19.26 19.11
C PRO A 2 -7.17 19.06 17.68
N SER A 3 -6.09 19.76 17.37
CA SER A 3 -5.36 19.68 16.10
C SER A 3 -4.62 18.33 16.03
N ASP A 4 -5.37 17.24 15.96
CA ASP A 4 -4.76 15.92 15.91
C ASP A 4 -3.99 15.82 14.59
N ASP A 5 -2.66 15.82 14.72
CA ASP A 5 -1.73 15.53 13.65
C ASP A 5 -2.07 14.12 13.13
N VAL A 6 -2.88 14.02 12.08
CA VAL A 6 -3.26 12.72 11.51
C VAL A 6 -2.13 12.30 10.59
N ARG A 7 -1.45 11.19 10.87
CA ARG A 7 -0.49 10.63 9.93
C ARG A 7 -1.21 9.90 8.80
N VAL A 8 -0.75 10.09 7.58
CA VAL A 8 -1.26 9.35 6.41
C VAL A 8 -0.15 8.49 5.84
N VAL A 9 -0.46 7.20 5.70
CA VAL A 9 0.42 6.18 5.12
C VAL A 9 -0.20 5.65 3.85
N LEU A 10 0.63 5.48 2.82
CA LEU A 10 0.27 4.76 1.61
C LEU A 10 1.11 3.47 1.53
N ALA A 11 0.48 2.31 1.48
CA ALA A 11 1.15 1.05 1.20
C ALA A 11 0.71 0.53 -0.17
N VAL A 12 1.65 0.29 -1.08
CA VAL A 12 1.37 -0.09 -2.46
C VAL A 12 2.29 -1.21 -2.95
N PRO A 13 1.75 -2.18 -3.71
CA PRO A 13 2.54 -3.25 -4.27
C PRO A 13 3.35 -2.80 -5.49
N THR A 14 4.33 -3.61 -5.88
CA THR A 14 5.17 -3.40 -7.07
C THR A 14 5.05 -4.50 -8.13
N SER A 15 4.09 -5.40 -7.99
CA SER A 15 4.11 -6.69 -8.68
C SER A 15 3.84 -6.65 -10.18
N TRP A 16 3.27 -5.54 -10.68
CA TRP A 16 2.85 -5.40 -12.06
C TRP A 16 3.46 -4.18 -12.73
N ASN A 17 3.87 -4.35 -13.99
CA ASN A 17 4.41 -3.29 -14.84
C ASN A 17 3.49 -2.07 -14.91
N TRP A 18 2.20 -2.29 -15.14
CA TRP A 18 1.25 -1.21 -15.32
C TRP A 18 1.08 -0.31 -14.08
N TYR A 19 1.50 -0.76 -12.90
CA TYR A 19 1.53 0.07 -11.68
C TYR A 19 2.46 1.27 -11.81
N PHE A 20 3.47 1.18 -12.67
CA PHE A 20 4.49 2.20 -12.88
C PHE A 20 4.25 3.05 -14.13
N GLU A 21 3.02 3.04 -14.66
CA GLU A 21 2.62 3.90 -15.76
C GLU A 21 1.94 5.17 -15.19
N PRO A 22 2.65 6.31 -15.06
CA PRO A 22 2.16 7.46 -14.29
C PRO A 22 0.88 8.07 -14.89
N GLY A 23 0.68 7.95 -16.20
CA GLY A 23 -0.54 8.39 -16.89
C GLY A 23 -1.75 7.47 -16.71
N LYS A 24 -1.57 6.23 -16.24
CA LYS A 24 -2.68 5.31 -15.99
C LYS A 24 -3.37 5.64 -14.67
N LYS A 25 -4.71 5.63 -14.70
CA LYS A 25 -5.52 5.62 -13.47
C LYS A 25 -5.18 4.34 -12.70
N CYS A 26 -5.02 4.46 -11.38
CA CYS A 26 -4.62 3.36 -10.49
C CYS A 26 -3.13 2.95 -10.59
N SER A 27 -2.25 3.82 -11.09
CA SER A 27 -0.79 3.64 -10.92
C SER A 27 -0.34 4.06 -9.51
N ILE A 28 0.89 3.68 -9.13
CA ILE A 28 1.54 4.11 -7.89
C ILE A 28 1.57 5.64 -7.82
N ALA A 29 1.96 6.31 -8.92
CA ALA A 29 1.95 7.77 -9.01
C ALA A 29 0.56 8.36 -8.76
N TRP A 30 -0.48 7.75 -9.35
CA TRP A 30 -1.86 8.19 -9.15
C TRP A 30 -2.31 8.06 -7.69
N TYR A 31 -1.93 6.99 -6.99
CA TYR A 31 -2.25 6.82 -5.57
C TYR A 31 -1.44 7.76 -4.67
N ALA A 32 -0.16 7.95 -4.97
CA ALA A 32 0.74 8.86 -4.26
C ALA A 32 0.19 10.29 -4.23
N GLU A 33 -0.21 10.82 -5.40
CA GLU A 33 -0.85 12.14 -5.50
C GLU A 33 -2.11 12.27 -4.65
N ARG A 34 -2.92 11.20 -4.60
CA ARG A 34 -4.19 11.21 -3.87
C ARG A 34 -3.99 11.08 -2.37
N ALA A 35 -3.01 10.29 -1.94
CA ALA A 35 -2.60 10.19 -0.55
C ALA A 35 -2.10 11.55 -0.04
N LEU A 36 -1.27 12.26 -0.82
CA LEU A 36 -0.88 13.64 -0.49
C LEU A 36 -2.09 14.57 -0.35
N ARG A 37 -3.06 14.53 -1.27
CA ARG A 37 -4.29 15.32 -1.16
C ARG A 37 -5.16 14.92 0.05
N ILE A 38 -4.99 13.73 0.60
CA ILE A 38 -5.63 13.30 1.85
C ILE A 38 -4.85 13.84 3.04
N ALA A 39 -3.52 13.75 3.05
CA ALA A 39 -2.68 14.34 4.10
C ALA A 39 -2.90 15.85 4.23
N ASP A 40 -2.92 16.57 3.10
CA ASP A 40 -3.17 18.01 3.07
C ASP A 40 -4.56 18.41 3.58
N HIS A 41 -5.52 17.47 3.66
CA HIS A 41 -6.81 17.73 4.28
C HIS A 41 -6.71 17.86 5.80
N PHE A 42 -5.78 17.13 6.42
CA PHE A 42 -5.56 17.14 7.87
C PHE A 42 -4.52 18.19 8.25
N HIS A 43 -3.36 18.16 7.60
CA HIS A 43 -2.29 19.10 7.86
C HIS A 43 -1.53 19.42 6.54
N PRO A 44 -1.75 20.60 5.94
CA PRO A 44 -1.09 20.99 4.70
C PRO A 44 0.43 20.86 4.80
N GLY A 45 1.04 20.23 3.80
CA GLY A 45 2.50 20.08 3.71
C GLY A 45 3.10 18.99 4.60
N GLN A 46 2.29 18.27 5.38
CA GLN A 46 2.79 17.17 6.23
C GLN A 46 3.41 16.04 5.41
N GLY A 47 2.98 15.79 4.18
CA GLY A 47 3.48 14.68 3.36
C GLY A 47 2.91 13.32 3.76
N VAL A 48 3.42 12.24 3.15
CA VAL A 48 2.99 10.86 3.41
C VAL A 48 4.19 9.92 3.47
N ASP A 49 4.14 8.92 4.35
CA ASP A 49 5.04 7.78 4.27
C ASP A 49 4.49 6.77 3.25
N VAL A 50 5.36 6.35 2.32
CA VAL A 50 5.01 5.37 1.29
C VAL A 50 5.78 4.08 1.52
N PHE A 51 5.05 2.99 1.66
CA PHE A 51 5.59 1.63 1.79
C PHE A 51 5.37 0.90 0.47
N LEU A 52 6.45 0.70 -0.27
CA LEU A 52 6.46 -0.14 -1.47
C LEU A 52 6.75 -1.58 -1.02
N TYR A 53 5.94 -2.53 -1.47
CA TYR A 53 6.15 -3.93 -1.12
C TYR A 53 6.08 -4.85 -2.33
N GLY A 54 6.94 -5.85 -2.36
CA GLY A 54 7.08 -6.77 -3.48
C GLY A 54 8.08 -7.86 -3.16
N GLU A 55 8.23 -8.82 -4.07
CA GLU A 55 9.36 -9.74 -4.00
C GLU A 55 10.69 -8.97 -4.19
N PRO A 56 11.80 -9.39 -3.54
CA PRO A 56 13.11 -8.81 -3.79
C PRO A 56 13.57 -9.08 -5.23
N LYS A 57 14.42 -8.21 -5.78
CA LYS A 57 14.95 -8.34 -7.16
C LYS A 57 15.71 -9.65 -7.39
N GLU A 58 16.52 -10.05 -6.41
CA GLU A 58 17.27 -11.31 -6.41
C GLU A 58 16.70 -12.19 -5.29
N PRO A 59 15.79 -13.13 -5.60
CA PRO A 59 15.38 -14.12 -4.61
C PRO A 59 16.59 -14.99 -4.25
N GLU A 60 16.88 -15.16 -2.95
CA GLU A 60 18.08 -15.86 -2.45
C GLU A 60 18.34 -17.20 -3.19
N GLU A 61 19.60 -17.45 -3.57
CA GLU A 61 20.11 -18.54 -4.43
C GLU A 61 19.84 -19.99 -3.94
N SER A 62 19.00 -20.21 -2.94
CA SER A 62 18.60 -21.58 -2.58
C SER A 62 17.63 -22.12 -3.61
N GLY A 63 18.14 -22.99 -4.48
CA GLY A 63 17.41 -23.66 -5.55
C GLY A 63 16.08 -24.26 -5.11
N GLN A 64 15.09 -24.04 -5.99
CA GLN A 64 13.65 -24.25 -5.85
C GLN A 64 12.92 -23.11 -5.12
N PRO A 65 11.83 -22.56 -5.70
CA PRO A 65 10.98 -21.61 -5.03
C PRO A 65 10.16 -22.38 -4.00
N ASP A 66 10.78 -22.73 -2.88
CA ASP A 66 9.99 -23.10 -1.73
C ASP A 66 9.30 -21.80 -1.31
N ARG A 67 7.98 -21.78 -1.55
CA ARG A 67 7.04 -20.68 -1.27
C ARG A 67 6.87 -20.48 0.24
N SER A 68 7.96 -20.62 0.99
CA SER A 68 8.10 -20.33 2.39
C SER A 68 7.84 -18.84 2.62
N ASP A 69 7.42 -18.47 3.81
CA ASP A 69 6.93 -17.13 4.15
C ASP A 69 8.03 -16.03 4.13
N ALA A 70 9.24 -16.33 3.64
CA ALA A 70 10.33 -15.40 3.38
C ALA A 70 10.31 -15.01 1.89
N GLY A 71 9.94 -13.77 1.57
CA GLY A 71 9.90 -13.35 0.16
C GLY A 71 9.16 -12.05 -0.14
N THR A 72 8.99 -11.15 0.83
CA THR A 72 8.50 -9.81 0.54
C THR A 72 9.37 -8.80 1.25
N GLU A 73 10.03 -7.97 0.45
CA GLU A 73 10.75 -6.80 0.92
C GLU A 73 9.79 -5.62 0.98
N VAL A 74 9.99 -4.77 1.98
CA VAL A 74 9.19 -3.56 2.18
C VAL A 74 10.14 -2.36 2.27
N ILE A 75 9.98 -1.42 1.36
CA ILE A 75 10.76 -0.20 1.31
C ILE A 75 9.89 0.95 1.78
N ARG A 76 10.34 1.62 2.83
CA ARG A 76 9.73 2.87 3.29
C ARG A 76 10.44 4.06 2.65
N THR A 77 9.65 4.97 2.10
CA THR A 77 10.10 6.26 1.60
C THR A 77 9.21 7.38 2.13
N ARG A 78 9.69 8.62 2.06
CA ARG A 78 8.90 9.80 2.41
C ARG A 78 8.56 10.57 1.14
N LEU A 79 7.30 10.93 0.98
CA LEU A 79 6.80 11.73 -0.11
C LEU A 79 6.25 13.06 0.42
N GLU A 80 6.80 14.16 -0.08
CA GLU A 80 6.33 15.51 0.20
C GLU A 80 5.77 16.14 -1.08
N ARG A 81 4.94 17.17 -0.92
CA ARG A 81 4.34 17.84 -2.08
C ARG A 81 5.39 18.54 -2.96
N SER A 82 6.46 19.06 -2.35
CA SER A 82 7.59 19.70 -3.02
C SER A 82 8.42 18.71 -3.86
N SER A 83 8.53 17.45 -3.41
CA SER A 83 9.35 16.41 -4.05
C SER A 83 8.55 15.43 -4.92
N LEU A 84 7.25 15.68 -5.15
CA LEU A 84 6.37 14.74 -5.83
C LEU A 84 6.88 14.30 -7.21
N SER A 85 7.31 15.23 -8.06
CA SER A 85 7.79 14.91 -9.41
C SER A 85 9.06 14.06 -9.39
N GLU A 86 10.00 14.39 -8.50
CA GLU A 86 11.24 13.64 -8.30
C GLU A 86 10.94 12.23 -7.75
N TRP A 87 10.10 12.15 -6.70
CA TRP A 87 9.70 10.89 -6.10
C TRP A 87 9.00 9.97 -7.12
N ILE A 88 8.14 10.52 -7.98
CA ILE A 88 7.49 9.75 -9.06
C ILE A 88 8.54 9.18 -10.01
N GLY A 89 9.51 9.98 -10.44
CA GLY A 89 10.59 9.52 -11.34
C GLY A 89 11.42 8.40 -10.72
N ASP A 90 11.71 8.50 -9.43
CA ASP A 90 12.53 7.54 -8.69
C ASP A 90 11.82 6.22 -8.37
N TRP A 91 10.54 6.29 -7.99
CA TRP A 91 9.85 5.17 -7.32
C TRP A 91 8.58 4.69 -8.02
N ALA A 92 8.00 5.49 -8.90
CA ALA A 92 6.68 5.23 -9.48
C ALA A 92 6.67 5.17 -11.02
N VAL A 93 7.85 5.18 -11.64
CA VAL A 93 8.05 5.05 -13.08
C VAL A 93 9.11 3.98 -13.35
N ARG A 94 8.90 3.21 -14.41
CA ARG A 94 9.95 2.35 -14.99
C ARG A 94 10.35 2.94 -16.34
N PRO A 95 11.54 3.54 -16.46
CA PRO A 95 12.00 4.13 -17.72
C PRO A 95 12.16 3.08 -18.82
N ASN A 96 12.35 1.80 -18.46
CA ASN A 96 12.59 0.69 -19.39
C ASN A 96 11.32 -0.11 -19.76
N MET A 97 10.12 0.39 -19.47
CA MET A 97 8.89 -0.35 -19.77
C MET A 97 8.58 -0.33 -21.29
N GLY A 98 8.75 -1.49 -21.96
CA GLY A 98 8.10 -1.80 -23.23
C GLY A 98 8.73 -1.27 -24.54
N ARG A 99 10.06 -1.13 -24.67
CA ARG A 99 10.73 -0.86 -25.97
C ARG A 99 11.98 -1.74 -26.03
N GLY A 100 12.23 -2.59 -27.02
CA GLY A 100 12.17 -2.48 -28.48
C GLY A 100 13.49 -3.10 -28.97
N LEU A 101 13.59 -3.60 -30.21
CA LEU A 101 14.73 -4.40 -30.73
C LEU A 101 16.15 -3.76 -30.62
N PHE A 102 16.27 -2.53 -30.12
CA PHE A 102 17.53 -1.81 -29.98
C PHE A 102 17.66 -1.25 -28.55
N GLU A 103 18.70 -1.73 -27.87
CA GLU A 103 18.99 -1.72 -26.43
C GLU A 103 19.47 -0.36 -25.89
N ASP A 104 18.71 0.72 -26.05
CA ASP A 104 18.97 1.92 -25.24
C ASP A 104 18.33 1.74 -23.85
N HIS A 105 18.98 0.91 -23.01
CA HIS A 105 18.59 0.74 -21.62
C HIS A 105 18.87 2.02 -20.84
N GLY A 106 17.82 2.69 -20.37
CA GLY A 106 17.95 3.73 -19.35
C GLY A 106 18.37 3.11 -18.02
N PRO A 107 18.96 3.89 -17.09
CA PRO A 107 19.27 3.39 -15.76
C PRO A 107 17.99 2.90 -15.06
N ALA A 108 18.13 1.83 -14.27
CA ALA A 108 17.06 1.28 -13.45
C ALA A 108 16.56 2.35 -12.46
N SER A 109 15.25 2.41 -12.20
CA SER A 109 14.74 3.27 -11.13
C SER A 109 15.01 2.68 -9.75
N LYS A 110 14.91 3.49 -8.67
CA LYS A 110 15.25 3.06 -7.30
C LYS A 110 14.42 1.86 -6.81
N VAL A 111 13.20 1.72 -7.34
CA VAL A 111 12.36 0.54 -7.10
C VAL A 111 12.91 -0.71 -7.80
N GLU A 112 13.37 -0.60 -9.05
CA GLU A 112 13.94 -1.71 -9.84
C GLU A 112 15.34 -2.14 -9.34
N GLU A 113 15.99 -1.32 -8.51
CA GLU A 113 17.23 -1.68 -7.83
C GLU A 113 17.01 -2.66 -6.67
N ARG A 114 15.80 -2.71 -6.10
CA ARG A 114 15.52 -3.44 -4.85
C ARG A 114 14.42 -4.49 -4.99
N LEU A 115 13.34 -4.16 -5.68
CA LEU A 115 12.17 -5.02 -5.83
C LEU A 115 12.07 -5.63 -7.23
N GLY A 116 11.56 -6.86 -7.27
CA GLY A 116 11.11 -7.51 -8.48
C GLY A 116 9.94 -6.75 -9.11
N VAL A 117 10.08 -6.45 -10.39
CA VAL A 117 9.16 -5.68 -11.23
C VAL A 117 9.29 -6.21 -12.66
N GLY A 118 8.20 -6.59 -13.33
CA GLY A 118 8.32 -7.23 -14.63
C GLY A 118 7.03 -7.83 -15.20
N ASP A 119 7.18 -8.47 -16.37
CA ASP A 119 6.09 -9.14 -17.09
C ASP A 119 5.64 -10.44 -16.39
N THR A 120 6.52 -11.03 -15.58
CA THR A 120 6.15 -12.09 -14.66
C THR A 120 5.56 -11.47 -13.40
N PRO A 121 4.49 -12.04 -12.84
CA PRO A 121 3.91 -11.54 -11.61
C PRO A 121 4.84 -11.67 -10.39
N TRP A 122 5.36 -10.54 -9.87
CA TRP A 122 6.25 -10.45 -8.69
C TRP A 122 5.47 -10.19 -7.41
N TYR A 123 4.43 -10.98 -7.15
CA TYR A 123 3.46 -10.64 -6.12
C TYR A 123 4.03 -10.62 -4.71
N GLY A 124 4.13 -9.42 -4.15
CA GLY A 124 4.39 -9.26 -2.72
C GLY A 124 3.26 -9.81 -1.87
N ARG A 125 3.59 -10.45 -0.75
CA ARG A 125 2.63 -10.82 0.29
C ARG A 125 2.30 -9.58 1.12
N PRO A 126 1.03 -9.28 1.40
CA PRO A 126 0.65 -8.03 2.08
C PRO A 126 0.98 -8.02 3.58
N LEU A 127 1.06 -9.19 4.26
CA LEU A 127 1.29 -9.23 5.71
C LEU A 127 2.62 -8.58 6.14
N PRO A 128 3.77 -8.85 5.50
CA PRO A 128 5.02 -8.12 5.75
C PRO A 128 4.87 -6.58 5.70
N ALA A 129 4.15 -6.04 4.72
CA ALA A 129 3.90 -4.61 4.62
C ALA A 129 3.01 -4.10 5.77
N VAL A 130 1.98 -4.85 6.16
CA VAL A 130 1.17 -4.54 7.35
C VAL A 130 2.03 -4.51 8.62
N ARG A 131 2.96 -5.46 8.77
CA ARG A 131 3.90 -5.49 9.91
C ARG A 131 4.80 -4.27 9.92
N ALA A 132 5.44 -3.96 8.81
CA ALA A 132 6.33 -2.80 8.68
C ALA A 132 5.62 -1.48 9.00
N VAL A 133 4.38 -1.30 8.53
CA VAL A 133 3.57 -0.11 8.86
C VAL A 133 3.21 -0.09 10.36
N GLY A 134 2.83 -1.24 10.93
CA GLY A 134 2.52 -1.35 12.35
C GLY A 134 3.72 -1.03 13.25
N GLU A 135 4.88 -1.61 12.96
CA GLU A 135 6.16 -1.35 13.67
C GLU A 135 6.59 0.10 13.53
N TRP A 136 6.50 0.69 12.33
CA TRP A 136 6.80 2.10 12.12
C TRP A 136 5.85 3.02 12.93
N ASN A 137 4.58 2.66 13.03
CA ASN A 137 3.61 3.44 13.76
C ASN A 137 3.66 3.20 15.28
N ALA A 138 4.42 2.20 15.74
CA ALA A 138 4.54 1.89 17.15
C ALA A 138 5.13 3.09 17.91
N GLY A 139 4.48 3.48 19.00
CA GLY A 139 4.89 4.62 19.82
C GLY A 139 4.39 5.98 19.33
N TYR A 140 3.68 6.06 18.19
CA TYR A 140 2.95 7.28 17.86
C TYR A 140 1.66 7.39 18.67
N GLU A 141 1.42 8.58 19.22
CA GLU A 141 0.25 8.83 20.08
C GLU A 141 -0.96 9.39 19.30
N GLY A 142 -0.72 9.96 18.12
CA GLY A 142 -1.76 10.51 17.27
C GLY A 142 -2.47 9.47 16.39
N PRO A 143 -3.59 9.86 15.77
CA PRO A 143 -4.30 9.00 14.84
C PRO A 143 -3.54 8.80 13.52
N THR A 144 -3.66 7.61 12.94
CA THR A 144 -3.01 7.23 11.68
C THR A 144 -4.03 6.64 10.72
N LEU A 145 -4.05 7.16 9.50
CA LEU A 145 -4.81 6.66 8.37
C LEU A 145 -3.88 5.89 7.43
N VAL A 146 -4.04 4.57 7.35
CA VAL A 146 -3.32 3.71 6.41
C VAL A 146 -4.21 3.45 5.19
N ILE A 147 -3.70 3.79 4.01
CA ILE A 147 -4.31 3.50 2.71
C ILE A 147 -3.51 2.37 2.08
N PHE A 148 -4.10 1.18 1.98
CA PHE A 148 -3.38 -0.04 1.64
C PHE A 148 -3.92 -0.67 0.36
N TRP A 149 -3.10 -0.72 -0.70
CA TRP A 149 -3.42 -1.44 -1.93
C TRP A 149 -3.06 -2.91 -1.76
N LEU A 150 -4.06 -3.79 -1.87
CA LEU A 150 -3.91 -5.24 -1.93
C LEU A 150 -3.71 -5.69 -3.37
N ASP A 151 -2.57 -6.32 -3.61
CA ASP A 151 -2.31 -7.05 -4.85
C ASP A 151 -2.79 -8.50 -4.78
N ARG A 152 -2.74 -9.08 -3.58
CA ARG A 152 -3.25 -10.43 -3.28
C ARG A 152 -3.89 -10.45 -1.91
N MET A 153 -4.82 -11.39 -1.72
CA MET A 153 -5.42 -11.69 -0.41
C MET A 153 -4.74 -12.85 0.33
N THR A 154 -3.55 -13.25 -0.11
CA THR A 154 -2.75 -14.18 0.68
C THR A 154 -2.55 -13.59 2.07
N GLN A 155 -2.71 -14.42 3.08
CA GLN A 155 -2.56 -14.05 4.47
C GLN A 155 -3.55 -12.98 5.01
N ALA A 156 -4.71 -12.80 4.37
CA ALA A 156 -5.72 -11.82 4.82
C ALA A 156 -6.24 -12.10 6.24
N GLU A 157 -6.35 -13.38 6.64
CA GLU A 157 -6.71 -13.73 8.02
C GLU A 157 -5.61 -13.33 9.00
N GLU A 158 -4.35 -13.65 8.70
CA GLU A 158 -3.22 -13.29 9.55
C GLU A 158 -3.04 -11.78 9.64
N MET A 159 -3.28 -11.03 8.55
CA MET A 159 -3.29 -9.57 8.57
C MET A 159 -4.36 -9.03 9.51
N ALA A 160 -5.60 -9.52 9.40
CA ALA A 160 -6.68 -9.07 10.27
C ALA A 160 -6.39 -9.41 11.75
N ARG A 161 -5.87 -10.63 12.02
CA ARG A 161 -5.45 -11.03 13.38
C ARG A 161 -4.30 -10.16 13.88
N PHE A 162 -3.32 -9.84 13.03
CA PHE A 162 -2.20 -8.97 13.37
C PHE A 162 -2.69 -7.56 13.69
N ILE A 163 -3.50 -6.95 12.83
CA ILE A 163 -4.09 -5.62 13.05
C ILE A 163 -4.95 -5.60 14.32
N GLY A 164 -5.66 -6.69 14.63
CA GLY A 164 -6.44 -6.83 15.86
C GLY A 164 -5.60 -6.89 17.14
N ARG A 165 -4.30 -7.20 17.05
CA ARG A 165 -3.36 -7.14 18.17
C ARG A 165 -2.72 -5.75 18.34
N TYR A 166 -2.82 -4.88 17.33
CA TYR A 166 -2.36 -3.49 17.38
C TYR A 166 -3.42 -2.56 17.98
N ASP A 167 -2.99 -1.35 18.37
CA ASP A 167 -3.85 -0.36 18.99
C ASP A 167 -4.95 0.13 18.03
N ALA A 168 -6.13 -0.47 18.20
CA ALA A 168 -7.35 -0.18 17.46
C ALA A 168 -7.86 1.25 17.66
N SER A 169 -7.41 1.95 18.71
CA SER A 169 -7.83 3.33 19.01
C SER A 169 -7.09 4.36 18.18
N ARG A 170 -5.96 4.00 17.55
CA ARG A 170 -5.07 4.97 16.88
C ARG A 170 -4.90 4.74 15.39
N THR A 171 -5.03 3.51 14.90
CA THR A 171 -4.71 3.23 13.48
C THR A 171 -5.92 2.71 12.72
N PHE A 172 -6.37 3.47 11.73
CA PHE A 172 -7.41 3.06 10.80
C PHE A 172 -6.83 2.55 9.48
N TRP A 173 -7.25 1.37 9.05
CA TRP A 173 -6.78 0.70 7.85
C TRP A 173 -7.87 0.69 6.78
N GLN A 174 -7.62 1.38 5.67
CA GLN A 174 -8.44 1.38 4.47
C GLN A 174 -7.77 0.56 3.38
N PHE A 175 -8.21 -0.68 3.23
CA PHE A 175 -7.78 -1.58 2.17
C PHE A 175 -8.55 -1.33 0.87
N PHE A 176 -7.88 -1.54 -0.27
CA PHE A 176 -8.47 -1.57 -1.60
C PHE A 176 -7.73 -2.53 -2.53
N GLY A 177 -8.35 -3.00 -3.61
CA GLY A 177 -7.75 -3.96 -4.53
C GLY A 177 -8.75 -4.40 -5.61
N ASP A 178 -8.32 -5.20 -6.57
CA ASP A 178 -9.21 -5.77 -7.59
C ASP A 178 -10.07 -6.89 -6.97
N PRO A 179 -11.41 -6.85 -7.05
CA PRO A 179 -12.25 -7.94 -6.54
C PRO A 179 -11.93 -9.31 -7.16
N ASP A 180 -11.46 -9.39 -8.40
CA ASP A 180 -11.18 -10.67 -9.08
C ASP A 180 -9.89 -11.32 -8.56
N ASP A 181 -8.93 -10.52 -8.12
CA ASP A 181 -7.70 -10.97 -7.44
C ASP A 181 -7.92 -11.24 -5.94
N VAL A 182 -9.16 -11.02 -5.46
CA VAL A 182 -9.57 -11.00 -4.06
C VAL A 182 -10.71 -11.99 -3.84
N HIS A 183 -10.38 -13.25 -3.51
CA HIS A 183 -11.37 -14.32 -3.32
C HIS A 183 -12.41 -14.03 -2.21
N TYR A 184 -13.69 -14.15 -2.56
CA TYR A 184 -14.86 -13.75 -1.76
C TYR A 184 -15.00 -14.48 -0.40
N SER A 185 -14.45 -15.68 -0.24
CA SER A 185 -14.83 -16.65 0.81
C SER A 185 -14.46 -16.28 2.25
N PHE A 186 -13.37 -15.55 2.48
CA PHE A 186 -12.97 -15.15 3.84
C PHE A 186 -13.98 -14.14 4.43
N TRP A 187 -14.40 -13.17 3.62
CA TRP A 187 -15.30 -12.11 4.04
C TRP A 187 -16.78 -12.48 4.02
N THR A 188 -17.12 -13.64 3.44
CA THR A 188 -18.51 -14.08 3.29
C THR A 188 -19.05 -14.96 4.40
N ARG A 189 -18.24 -15.27 5.40
CA ARG A 189 -18.78 -15.87 6.64
C ARG A 189 -19.71 -14.84 7.27
N GLN A 190 -20.94 -15.26 7.62
CA GLN A 190 -22.06 -14.39 8.03
C GLN A 190 -21.73 -13.33 9.11
N GLY A 191 -20.65 -13.50 9.90
CA GLY A 191 -20.16 -12.49 10.85
C GLY A 191 -19.30 -11.37 10.25
N LEU A 192 -18.59 -11.60 9.15
CA LEU A 192 -17.68 -10.64 8.50
C LEU A 192 -18.40 -9.80 7.41
N HIS A 193 -19.48 -10.33 6.83
CA HIS A 193 -20.36 -9.62 5.89
C HIS A 193 -21.00 -8.33 6.45
N GLN A 194 -21.10 -8.18 7.77
CA GLN A 194 -21.57 -6.93 8.40
C GLN A 194 -20.47 -5.85 8.53
N GLY A 195 -19.27 -6.09 7.98
CA GLY A 195 -18.17 -5.14 8.01
C GLY A 195 -17.55 -4.92 9.40
N LYS A 196 -17.86 -5.80 10.36
CA LYS A 196 -17.28 -5.80 11.70
C LYS A 196 -16.22 -6.89 11.82
N VAL A 197 -15.17 -6.78 11.02
CA VAL A 197 -13.95 -7.58 11.25
C VAL A 197 -13.27 -7.04 12.50
N LEU A 198 -13.00 -5.73 12.47
CA LEU A 198 -12.49 -4.90 13.55
C LEU A 198 -12.98 -3.46 13.29
N PRO A 199 -13.26 -2.64 14.32
CA PRO A 199 -13.77 -1.27 14.14
C PRO A 199 -12.86 -0.37 13.30
N GLN A 200 -11.55 -0.62 13.34
CA GLN A 200 -10.52 0.19 12.69
C GLN A 200 -10.13 -0.30 11.28
N LEU A 201 -10.89 -1.24 10.70
CA LEU A 201 -10.53 -1.86 9.44
C LEU A 201 -11.69 -1.76 8.43
N ARG A 202 -11.37 -1.37 7.19
CA ARG A 202 -12.35 -1.23 6.11
C ARG A 202 -11.79 -1.67 4.77
N PHE A 203 -12.58 -2.41 3.99
CA PHE A 203 -12.27 -2.79 2.61
C PHE A 203 -13.08 -1.99 1.61
N HIS A 204 -12.46 -1.67 0.48
CA HIS A 204 -13.08 -1.11 -0.71
C HIS A 204 -12.59 -1.88 -1.93
N PHE A 205 -13.34 -2.87 -2.40
CA PHE A 205 -12.96 -3.64 -3.59
C PHE A 205 -13.31 -2.85 -4.85
N GLY A 206 -12.27 -2.53 -5.61
CA GLY A 206 -12.25 -1.61 -6.72
C GLY A 206 -10.94 -0.83 -6.69
N LEU A 207 -10.16 -0.98 -7.75
CA LEU A 207 -8.90 -0.23 -7.94
C LEU A 207 -9.14 1.29 -7.85
N ARG A 208 -10.33 1.78 -8.19
CA ARG A 208 -10.66 3.21 -8.14
C ARG A 208 -11.37 3.59 -6.84
N TRP A 209 -10.62 4.12 -5.87
CA TRP A 209 -11.21 4.73 -4.68
C TRP A 209 -11.26 6.27 -4.74
N SER A 210 -12.22 6.87 -4.02
CA SER A 210 -12.40 8.32 -3.95
C SER A 210 -11.86 8.90 -2.64
N ARG A 211 -11.19 10.07 -2.70
CA ARG A 211 -10.77 10.85 -1.52
C ARG A 211 -11.91 10.97 -0.50
N ARG A 212 -13.11 11.32 -0.99
CA ARG A 212 -14.31 11.48 -0.16
C ARG A 212 -14.73 10.18 0.54
N ALA A 213 -14.57 9.01 -0.09
CA ALA A 213 -14.92 7.74 0.53
C ALA A 213 -13.93 7.36 1.64
N VAL A 214 -12.62 7.59 1.43
CA VAL A 214 -11.57 7.35 2.41
C VAL A 214 -11.76 8.26 3.63
N LEU A 215 -11.83 9.58 3.42
CA LEU A 215 -12.03 10.56 4.50
C LEU A 215 -13.30 10.28 5.31
N ARG A 216 -14.42 9.96 4.64
CA ARG A 216 -15.66 9.59 5.36
C ARG A 216 -15.52 8.33 6.20
N GLY A 217 -14.74 7.34 5.74
CA GLY A 217 -14.48 6.13 6.53
C GLY A 217 -13.71 6.47 7.80
N PHE A 218 -12.60 7.18 7.62
CA PHE A 218 -11.74 7.63 8.70
C PHE A 218 -12.49 8.50 9.72
N SER A 219 -13.21 9.53 9.28
CA SER A 219 -13.99 10.41 10.17
C SER A 219 -15.13 9.69 10.90
N ARG A 220 -15.65 8.58 10.36
CA ARG A 220 -16.65 7.76 11.07
C ARG A 220 -15.98 6.92 12.16
N TRP A 221 -14.82 6.35 11.86
CA TRP A 221 -14.04 5.63 12.86
C TRP A 221 -13.63 6.55 14.01
N MET A 222 -13.05 7.73 13.73
CA MET A 222 -12.66 8.74 14.74
C MET A 222 -13.80 9.19 15.68
N LYS A 223 -15.07 9.02 15.31
CA LYS A 223 -16.22 9.34 16.18
C LYS A 223 -16.60 8.22 17.13
N ASN A 224 -16.09 7.02 16.88
CA ASN A 224 -16.42 5.79 17.58
C ASN A 224 -15.26 5.26 18.42
N VAL A 225 -14.08 5.89 18.33
CA VAL A 225 -12.92 5.66 19.21
C VAL A 225 -12.79 6.78 20.23
#